data_AF-A0A257HLF0-F1
#
_entry.id   AF-A0A257HLF0-F1
#
_cell.length_a   1.000
_cell.length_b   1.000
_cell.length_c   1.000
_cell.angle_alpha   90.00
_cell.angle_beta   90.00
_cell.angle_gamma   90.00
#
_symmetry.space_group_name_H-M   'P 1'
#
loop_
_entity.id
_entity.type
_entity.pdbx_description
1 polymer ?
#
loop_
_entity_poly.entity_id
_entity_poly.type
_entity_poly.pdbx_seq_one_letter_code
_entity_poly.pdbx_strand_id
1 'polypeptide(L)'
;MGTDCRKDSAGAEVIHLPYPPSINRLYRSINGRSILSKVGRDYYRAAVPVAEATGINVLGPYVLAITAYRPDRRKRDIGNLEKIVSDTLTKAGVIEDDSFCEAIISRWACSGVAVNFSEAAADLPVIHVELGAPNAN
;
A
#
# COMPACT_ATOMS: atom_id res chain seq x y z
N MET A 1 -26.60 28.37 -0.59
CA MET A 1 -26.81 27.00 -1.12
C MET A 1 -25.80 26.77 -2.23
N GLY A 2 -24.64 26.23 -1.89
CA GLY A 2 -23.63 25.78 -2.84
C GLY A 2 -23.12 24.46 -2.27
N THR A 3 -23.56 23.37 -2.88
CA THR A 3 -23.33 22.01 -2.40
C THR A 3 -21.85 21.70 -2.32
N ASP A 4 -21.43 21.43 -1.08
CA ASP A 4 -20.33 20.58 -0.65
C ASP A 4 -19.90 19.60 -1.74
N CYS A 5 -18.73 19.85 -2.30
CA CYS A 5 -18.04 18.98 -3.24
C CYS A 5 -17.46 17.78 -2.48
N ARG A 6 -18.33 16.94 -1.92
CA ARG A 6 -17.99 15.56 -1.59
C ARG A 6 -17.64 14.88 -2.90
N LYS A 7 -16.37 14.56 -3.06
CA LYS A 7 -15.92 13.63 -4.09
C LYS A 7 -16.37 12.23 -3.68
N ASP A 8 -17.67 11.99 -3.73
CA ASP A 8 -18.24 10.66 -3.81
C ASP A 8 -17.99 10.20 -5.24
N SER A 9 -16.81 9.64 -5.47
CA SER A 9 -16.46 9.01 -6.75
C SER A 9 -15.73 7.74 -6.43
N ALA A 10 -16.50 6.69 -6.21
CA ALA A 10 -16.09 5.30 -6.21
C ALA A 10 -15.57 4.88 -7.60
N GLY A 11 -14.42 5.43 -8.01
CA GLY A 11 -13.47 4.74 -8.85
C GLY A 11 -12.40 4.23 -7.91
N ALA A 12 -12.22 2.92 -7.81
CA ALA A 12 -11.19 2.34 -6.95
C ALA A 12 -9.80 2.77 -7.46
N GLU A 13 -9.31 3.92 -6.99
CA GLU A 13 -8.06 4.51 -7.43
C GLU A 13 -6.92 3.62 -6.91
N VAL A 14 -6.21 3.00 -7.84
CA VAL A 14 -5.16 2.02 -7.52
C VAL A 14 -3.84 2.76 -7.33
N ILE A 15 -3.22 2.56 -6.17
CA ILE A 15 -1.89 3.06 -5.87
C ILE A 15 -0.86 2.04 -6.39
N HIS A 16 -0.11 2.42 -7.40
CA HIS A 16 0.98 1.60 -7.92
C HIS A 16 2.27 1.91 -7.18
N LEU A 17 2.74 0.98 -6.35
CA LEU A 17 4.01 1.14 -5.63
C LEU A 17 5.14 0.32 -6.27
N PRO A 18 6.38 0.82 -6.21
CA PRO A 18 7.54 0.05 -6.63
C PRO A 18 7.67 -1.21 -5.78
N TYR A 19 8.23 -2.27 -6.35
CA TYR A 19 8.31 -3.54 -5.65
C TYR A 19 9.26 -3.44 -4.44
N PRO A 20 8.81 -3.74 -3.21
CA PRO A 20 9.62 -3.52 -2.03
C PRO A 20 10.76 -4.53 -1.89
N PRO A 21 11.90 -4.13 -1.30
CA PRO A 21 12.92 -5.06 -0.84
C PRO A 21 12.37 -5.93 0.32
N SER A 22 13.11 -6.95 0.74
CA SER A 22 12.68 -7.74 1.91
C SER A 22 12.71 -6.91 3.19
N ILE A 23 11.82 -7.20 4.14
CA ILE A 23 11.75 -6.51 5.43
C ILE A 23 13.10 -6.53 6.18
N ASN A 24 13.81 -7.65 6.12
CA ASN A 24 15.15 -7.82 6.73
C ASN A 24 16.23 -6.96 6.05
N ARG A 25 15.98 -6.51 4.82
CA ARG A 25 16.87 -5.59 4.10
C ARG A 25 16.47 -4.13 4.37
N LEU A 26 15.20 -3.86 4.62
CA LEU A 26 14.68 -2.55 5.05
C LEU A 26 15.15 -2.19 6.45
N TYR A 27 14.93 -3.07 7.42
CA TYR A 27 15.25 -2.83 8.82
C TYR A 27 16.46 -3.66 9.26
N ARG A 28 17.31 -3.06 10.07
CA ARG A 28 18.48 -3.70 10.66
C ARG A 28 18.39 -3.59 12.17
N SER A 29 18.63 -4.70 12.87
CA SER A 29 18.79 -4.65 14.33
C SER A 29 20.22 -4.22 14.66
N ILE A 30 20.37 -3.08 15.32
CA ILE A 30 21.65 -2.61 15.88
C ILE A 30 21.44 -2.37 17.36
N ASN A 31 22.19 -3.09 18.21
CA ASN A 31 22.12 -2.99 19.67
C ASN A 31 20.69 -3.14 20.21
N GLY A 32 19.93 -4.09 19.66
CA GLY A 32 18.53 -4.35 20.06
C GLY A 32 17.51 -3.32 19.55
N ARG A 33 17.93 -2.35 18.73
CA ARG A 33 17.04 -1.35 18.11
C ARG A 33 16.87 -1.63 16.62
N SER A 34 15.62 -1.57 16.16
CA SER A 34 15.32 -1.61 14.72
C SER A 34 15.61 -0.24 14.10
N ILE A 35 16.56 -0.20 13.17
CA ILE A 35 16.89 1.01 12.41
C ILE A 35 16.63 0.81 10.93
N LEU A 36 16.24 1.89 10.26
CA LEU A 36 16.06 1.88 8.82
C LEU A 36 17.41 1.85 8.11
N SER A 37 17.60 0.87 7.22
CA SER A 37 18.82 0.70 6.44
C SER A 37 18.93 1.77 5.34
N LYS A 38 20.10 1.85 4.68
CA LYS A 38 20.24 2.68 3.47
C LYS A 38 19.22 2.27 2.39
N VAL A 39 19.09 0.96 2.14
CA VAL A 39 18.14 0.41 1.16
C VAL A 39 16.70 0.77 1.53
N GLY A 40 16.37 0.74 2.82
CA GLY A 40 15.04 1.14 3.27
C GLY A 40 14.75 2.61 3.05
N ARG A 41 15.72 3.50 3.37
CA ARG A 41 15.60 4.93 3.08
C ARG A 41 15.45 5.21 1.59
N ASP A 42 16.23 4.53 0.75
CA ASP A 42 16.18 4.69 -0.70
C ASP A 42 14.83 4.21 -1.26
N TYR A 43 14.28 3.11 -0.72
CA TYR A 43 12.94 2.65 -1.08
C TYR A 43 11.86 3.67 -0.71
N TYR A 44 11.80 4.16 0.54
CA TYR A 44 10.77 5.13 0.93
C TYR A 44 10.91 6.45 0.17
N ARG A 45 12.13 6.89 -0.16
CA ARG A 45 12.35 8.07 -1.03
C ARG A 45 11.76 7.92 -2.43
N ALA A 46 11.65 6.69 -2.94
CA ALA A 46 11.04 6.42 -4.23
C ALA A 46 9.53 6.15 -4.11
N ALA A 47 9.09 5.42 -3.08
CA ALA A 47 7.73 4.95 -2.95
C ALA A 47 6.77 5.99 -2.34
N VAL A 48 7.23 6.78 -1.36
CA VAL A 48 6.39 7.77 -0.66
C VAL A 48 5.88 8.85 -1.62
N PRO A 49 6.70 9.49 -2.47
CA PRO A 49 6.22 10.50 -3.41
C PRO A 49 5.21 9.96 -4.42
N VAL A 50 5.31 8.68 -4.78
CA VAL A 50 4.36 8.03 -5.70
C VAL A 50 2.99 7.89 -5.04
N ALA A 51 2.94 7.50 -3.76
CA ALA A 51 1.71 7.47 -2.99
C ALA A 51 1.16 8.89 -2.74
N GLU A 52 1.99 9.85 -2.36
CA GLU A 52 1.59 11.26 -2.15
C GLU A 52 0.99 11.89 -3.41
N ALA A 53 1.55 11.60 -4.59
CA ALA A 53 1.11 12.16 -5.86
C ALA A 53 -0.30 11.70 -6.27
N THR A 54 -0.84 10.63 -5.67
CA THR A 54 -2.23 10.20 -5.89
C THR A 54 -3.24 11.20 -5.34
N GLY A 55 -2.86 11.98 -4.32
CA GLY A 55 -3.78 12.88 -3.61
C GLY A 55 -4.88 12.16 -2.83
N ILE A 56 -4.80 10.83 -2.69
CA ILE A 56 -5.69 10.02 -1.88
C ILE A 56 -5.39 10.31 -0.41
N ASN A 57 -6.42 10.64 0.35
CA ASN A 57 -6.35 10.76 1.80
C ASN A 57 -7.57 10.10 2.40
N VAL A 58 -7.33 9.08 3.21
CA VAL A 58 -8.35 8.30 3.91
C VAL A 58 -8.27 8.61 5.40
N LEU A 59 -9.35 9.19 5.90
CA LEU A 59 -9.52 9.53 7.31
C LEU A 59 -10.44 8.50 7.97
N GLY A 60 -10.01 7.98 9.13
CA GLY A 60 -10.77 6.99 9.87
C GLY A 60 -10.66 5.56 9.30
N PRO A 61 -11.62 4.68 9.63
CA PRO A 61 -11.52 3.25 9.35
C PRO A 61 -11.45 2.93 7.86
N TYR A 62 -10.59 1.99 7.47
CA TYR A 62 -10.37 1.64 6.07
C TYR A 62 -10.07 0.16 5.86
N VAL A 63 -10.18 -0.28 4.61
CA VAL A 63 -9.78 -1.62 4.17
C VAL A 63 -8.59 -1.51 3.22
N LEU A 64 -7.53 -2.27 3.50
CA LEU A 64 -6.34 -2.33 2.66
C LEU A 64 -6.38 -3.56 1.75
N ALA A 65 -6.40 -3.32 0.44
CA ALA A 65 -6.37 -4.35 -0.57
C ALA A 65 -5.03 -4.35 -1.31
N ILE A 66 -4.26 -5.43 -1.22
CA ILE A 66 -2.93 -5.56 -1.81
C ILE A 66 -2.90 -6.65 -2.86
N THR A 67 -2.53 -6.28 -4.08
CA THR A 67 -2.21 -7.20 -5.17
C THR A 67 -0.71 -7.16 -5.46
N ALA A 68 -0.02 -8.25 -5.15
CA ALA A 68 1.41 -8.38 -5.39
C ALA A 68 1.72 -9.26 -6.62
N TYR A 69 2.38 -8.68 -7.63
CA TYR A 69 2.85 -9.41 -8.80
C TYR A 69 4.27 -9.93 -8.54
N ARG A 70 4.50 -11.24 -8.70
CA ARG A 70 5.84 -11.82 -8.42
C ARG A 70 6.87 -11.33 -9.45
N PRO A 71 7.93 -10.61 -9.04
CA PRO A 71 8.96 -10.15 -9.96
C PRO A 71 9.99 -11.25 -10.23
N ASP A 72 10.11 -12.20 -9.32
CA ASP A 72 11.08 -13.30 -9.35
C ASP A 72 10.46 -14.58 -8.76
N ARG A 73 11.16 -15.71 -8.94
CA ARG A 73 10.76 -17.01 -8.37
C ARG A 73 11.15 -17.16 -6.89
N ARG A 74 11.55 -16.09 -6.20
CA ARG A 74 11.99 -16.20 -4.80
C ARG A 74 10.80 -16.43 -3.89
N LYS A 75 11.03 -17.21 -2.84
CA LYS A 75 10.08 -17.34 -1.74
C LYS A 75 10.04 -16.02 -0.98
N ARG A 76 8.86 -15.39 -0.95
CA ARG A 76 8.58 -14.15 -0.25
C ARG A 76 7.32 -14.34 0.56
N ASP A 77 7.32 -13.79 1.76
CA ASP A 77 6.14 -13.72 2.62
C ASP A 77 5.30 -12.52 2.19
N ILE A 78 4.00 -12.73 2.04
CA ILE A 78 3.07 -11.67 1.66
C ILE A 78 2.82 -10.70 2.81
N GLY A 79 2.84 -11.17 4.07
CA GLY A 79 2.70 -10.31 5.24
C GLY A 79 3.88 -9.34 5.37
N ASN A 80 5.06 -9.73 4.91
CA ASN A 80 6.20 -8.80 4.85
C ASN A 80 5.98 -7.69 3.81
N LEU A 81 5.22 -7.94 2.74
CA LEU A 81 4.89 -6.90 1.77
C LEU A 81 3.84 -5.95 2.32
N GLU A 82 2.80 -6.50 2.93
CA GLU A 82 1.72 -5.76 3.61
C GLU A 82 2.29 -4.74 4.60
N LYS A 83 3.17 -5.17 5.50
CA LYS A 83 3.79 -4.28 6.49
C LYS A 83 4.55 -3.11 5.87
N ILE A 84 5.19 -3.33 4.71
CA ILE A 84 5.95 -2.28 4.02
C ILE A 84 5.00 -1.32 3.30
N VAL A 85 3.92 -1.86 2.72
CA VAL A 85 2.86 -1.05 2.09
C VAL A 85 2.21 -0.16 3.12
N SER A 86 1.76 -0.70 4.25
CA SER A 86 1.12 0.06 5.33
C SER A 86 2.02 1.22 5.80
N ASP A 87 3.28 0.94 6.14
CA ASP A 87 4.24 1.98 6.54
C ASP A 87 4.52 3.02 5.44
N THR A 88 4.45 2.62 4.16
CA THR A 88 4.58 3.56 3.03
C THR A 88 3.36 4.49 2.95
N LEU A 89 2.14 3.96 3.11
CA LEU A 89 0.90 4.74 3.07
C LEU A 89 0.83 5.74 4.23
N THR A 90 1.20 5.33 5.44
CA THR A 90 1.27 6.24 6.60
C THR A 90 2.30 7.35 6.39
N LYS A 91 3.50 7.01 5.88
CA LYS A 91 4.54 8.01 5.58
C LYS A 91 4.14 9.00 4.49
N ALA A 92 3.33 8.54 3.54
CA ALA A 92 2.80 9.36 2.46
C ALA A 92 1.57 10.18 2.87
N GLY A 93 1.06 10.02 4.09
CA GLY A 93 -0.17 10.68 4.53
C GLY A 93 -1.42 10.24 3.78
N VAL A 94 -1.38 9.07 3.12
CA VAL A 94 -2.57 8.46 2.50
C VAL A 94 -3.52 7.94 3.57
N ILE A 95 -2.97 7.43 4.67
CA ILE A 95 -3.69 7.03 5.88
C ILE A 95 -3.13 7.81 7.07
N GLU A 96 -4.00 8.16 8.02
CA GLU A 96 -3.60 8.86 9.24
C GLU A 96 -2.86 7.94 10.22
N ASP A 97 -3.41 6.75 10.44
CA ASP A 97 -2.91 5.77 11.40
C ASP A 97 -3.18 4.36 10.87
N ASP A 98 -2.20 3.45 10.98
CA ASP A 98 -2.37 2.06 10.60
C ASP A 98 -3.34 1.31 11.54
N SER A 99 -3.58 1.87 12.74
CA SER A 99 -4.57 1.35 13.70
C SER A 99 -6.02 1.43 13.22
N PHE A 100 -6.32 2.27 12.21
CA PHE A 100 -7.65 2.37 11.60
C PHE A 100 -7.92 1.29 10.54
N CYS A 101 -6.94 0.45 10.23
CA CYS A 101 -7.15 -0.65 9.30
C CYS A 101 -8.06 -1.73 9.90
N GLU A 102 -9.29 -1.86 9.40
CA GLU A 102 -10.23 -2.88 9.90
C GLU A 102 -10.05 -4.23 9.20
N ALA A 103 -9.65 -4.23 7.94
CA ALA A 103 -9.41 -5.44 7.17
C ALA A 103 -8.26 -5.27 6.19
N ILE A 104 -7.49 -6.35 6.04
CA ILE A 104 -6.40 -6.44 5.07
C ILE A 104 -6.66 -7.66 4.18
N ILE A 105 -6.67 -7.43 2.88
CA ILE A 105 -6.75 -8.51 1.88
C ILE A 105 -5.49 -8.46 1.05
N SER A 106 -4.62 -9.47 1.23
CA SER A 106 -3.38 -9.58 0.48
C SER A 106 -3.39 -10.82 -0.41
N ARG A 107 -3.03 -10.68 -1.69
CA ARG A 107 -2.89 -11.80 -2.62
C ARG A 107 -1.67 -11.71 -3.52
N TRP A 108 -1.24 -12.87 -3.99
CA TRP A 108 -0.32 -12.99 -5.12
C TRP A 108 -1.11 -13.03 -6.43
N ALA A 109 -0.75 -12.19 -7.40
CA ALA A 109 -1.30 -12.23 -8.75
C ALA A 109 -0.26 -12.74 -9.75
N CYS A 110 -0.74 -13.55 -10.71
CA CYS A 110 0.06 -14.14 -11.78
C CYS A 110 -0.10 -13.38 -13.11
N SER A 111 -1.18 -12.62 -13.28
CA SER A 111 -1.46 -11.74 -14.43
C SER A 111 -2.43 -10.63 -14.00
N GLY A 112 -2.44 -9.51 -14.73
CA GLY A 112 -3.04 -8.20 -14.37
C GLY A 112 -4.56 -8.12 -14.17
N VAL A 113 -5.19 -9.15 -13.62
CA VAL A 113 -6.60 -9.11 -13.25
C VAL A 113 -6.71 -8.40 -11.91
N ALA A 114 -6.97 -7.09 -11.93
CA ALA A 114 -7.40 -6.34 -10.74
C ALA A 114 -8.60 -7.08 -10.10
N VAL A 115 -8.56 -7.32 -8.80
CA VAL A 115 -9.73 -7.87 -8.11
C VAL A 115 -10.75 -6.74 -8.01
N ASN A 116 -11.96 -7.00 -8.49
CA ASN A 116 -13.10 -6.19 -8.13
C ASN A 116 -13.51 -6.59 -6.71
N PHE A 117 -13.20 -5.75 -5.74
CA PHE A 117 -13.74 -5.88 -4.39
C PHE A 117 -15.14 -5.29 -4.39
N SER A 118 -16.13 -6.07 -4.82
CA SER A 118 -17.54 -5.72 -4.64
C SER A 118 -18.00 -6.20 -3.26
N GLU A 119 -18.34 -5.25 -2.39
CA GLU A 119 -19.33 -5.40 -1.30
C GLU A 119 -18.94 -6.19 -0.02
N ALA A 120 -17.69 -6.12 0.46
CA ALA A 120 -17.33 -6.75 1.76
C ALA A 120 -17.22 -5.80 2.97
N ALA A 121 -17.25 -4.48 2.78
CA ALA A 121 -17.38 -3.52 3.86
C ALA A 121 -18.26 -2.38 3.35
N ALA A 122 -19.58 -2.49 3.57
CA ALA A 122 -20.58 -1.69 2.87
C ALA A 122 -20.45 -0.16 3.04
N ASP A 123 -19.60 0.33 3.96
CA ASP A 123 -19.46 1.76 4.23
C ASP A 123 -17.99 2.23 4.40
N LEU A 124 -16.99 1.37 4.19
CA LEU A 124 -15.58 1.75 4.42
C LEU A 124 -14.83 2.06 3.12
N PRO A 125 -13.97 3.09 3.12
CA PRO A 125 -13.05 3.35 2.01
C PRO A 125 -12.07 2.19 1.84
N VAL A 126 -11.97 1.67 0.61
CA VAL A 126 -11.03 0.61 0.26
C VAL A 126 -9.85 1.21 -0.49
N ILE A 127 -8.64 1.02 0.04
CA ILE A 127 -7.39 1.46 -0.59
C ILE A 127 -6.82 0.29 -1.39
N HIS A 128 -6.77 0.42 -2.71
CA HIS A 128 -6.21 -0.59 -3.59
C HIS A 128 -4.73 -0.29 -3.85
N VAL A 129 -3.85 -1.24 -3.56
CA VAL A 129 -2.41 -1.13 -3.80
C VAL A 129 -1.94 -2.27 -4.70
N GLU A 130 -1.20 -1.92 -5.74
CA GLU A 130 -0.54 -2.88 -6.63
C GLU A 130 0.98 -2.78 -6.53
N LEU A 131 1.64 -3.94 -6.36
CA LEU A 131 3.09 -4.05 -6.29
C LEU A 131 3.63 -4.71 -7.56
N GLY A 132 4.41 -3.94 -8.34
CA GLY A 132 5.05 -4.44 -9.56
C GLY A 132 4.08 -4.69 -10.72
N ALA A 133 3.05 -3.85 -10.86
CA ALA A 133 2.13 -3.92 -11.98
C ALA A 133 2.90 -3.86 -13.32
N PRO A 134 2.51 -4.67 -14.33
CA PRO A 134 3.25 -4.81 -15.59
C PRO A 134 3.37 -3.53 -16.43
N ASN A 135 2.68 -2.45 -16.05
CA ASN A 135 2.60 -1.19 -16.79
C ASN A 135 3.17 0.01 -16.02
N ALA A 136 3.77 -0.20 -14.84
CA ALA A 136 4.50 0.86 -14.15
C ALA A 136 5.89 0.99 -14.81
N ASN A 137 6.01 1.97 -15.71
CA ASN A 137 7.23 2.37 -16.44
C ASN A 137 8.54 2.24 -15.63
#